data_AF-A0A950S9Y9-F1
#
_entry.id   AF-A0A950S9Y9-F1
#
_cell.length_a   1.000
_cell.length_b   1.000
_cell.length_c   1.000
_cell.angle_alpha   90.00
_cell.angle_beta   90.00
_cell.angle_gamma   90.00
#
_symmetry.space_group_name_H-M   'P 1'
#
loop_
_entity.id
_entity.type
_entity.pdbx_description
1 polymer ?
#
loop_
_entity_poly.entity_id
_entity_poly.type
_entity_poly.pdbx_seq_one_letter_code
_entity_poly.pdbx_strand_id
1 'polypeptide(L)' 'VFFASMEEPEYLICLECETPTYLFEFGANGKLLSVICNTCGNDSPSEFMTENELEEHSGA' A
#
# COMPACT_ATOMS: atom_id res chain seq x y z
N VAL A 1 5.18 -0.09 25.62
CA VAL A 1 5.93 -0.87 24.63
C VAL A 1 5.28 -0.62 23.28
N PHE A 2 5.91 0.23 22.46
CA PHE A 2 5.40 0.52 21.12
C PHE A 2 5.72 -0.70 20.26
N PHE A 3 4.70 -1.49 19.96
CA PHE A 3 4.79 -2.68 19.12
C PHE A 3 4.96 -2.25 17.65
N ALA A 4 6.13 -1.72 17.31
CA ALA A 4 6.59 -1.59 15.93
C ALA A 4 7.17 -2.94 15.48
N SER A 5 6.35 -4.00 15.47
CA SER A 5 6.83 -5.38 15.24
C SER A 5 5.94 -6.17 14.28
N MET A 6 5.63 -5.57 13.13
CA MET A 6 5.44 -6.16 11.80
C MET A 6 5.19 -5.00 10.83
N GLU A 7 6.31 -4.44 10.35
CA GLU A 7 6.47 -3.27 9.46
C GLU A 7 5.24 -2.91 8.61
N GLU A 8 4.48 -1.90 9.05
CA GLU A 8 3.57 -1.20 8.13
C GLU A 8 4.42 -0.69 6.95
N PRO A 9 3.98 -0.90 5.70
CA PRO A 9 4.77 -0.50 4.54
C PRO A 9 5.00 1.01 4.56
N GLU A 10 6.22 1.45 4.25
CA GLU A 10 6.54 2.89 4.19
C GLU A 10 5.75 3.60 3.08
N TYR A 11 5.40 2.86 2.03
CA TYR A 11 4.61 3.31 0.91
C TYR A 11 3.87 2.14 0.25
N LEU A 12 2.80 2.47 -0.47
CA LEU A 12 2.13 1.54 -1.36
C LEU A 12 2.37 1.95 -2.81
N ILE A 13 2.50 0.99 -3.70
CA ILE A 13 2.64 1.19 -5.14
C ILE A 13 1.24 1.21 -5.75
N CYS A 14 0.87 2.29 -6.40
CA CYS A 14 -0.36 2.38 -7.17
C CYS A 14 -0.22 1.56 -8.46
N LEU A 15 -1.05 0.55 -8.67
CA LEU A 15 -0.99 -0.32 -9.86
C LEU A 15 -1.49 0.38 -11.13
N GLU A 16 -2.27 1.46 -10.98
CA GLU A 16 -2.81 2.23 -12.11
C GLU A 16 -1.72 3.09 -12.80
N CYS A 17 -0.75 3.60 -12.03
CA CYS A 17 0.26 4.51 -12.56
C CYS A 17 1.70 4.18 -12.14
N GLU A 18 1.89 3.06 -11.45
CA GLU A 18 3.19 2.55 -10.98
C GLU A 18 3.98 3.57 -10.15
N THR A 19 3.27 4.43 -9.39
CA THR A 19 3.91 5.44 -8.52
C THR A 19 3.70 5.15 -7.03
N PRO A 20 4.69 5.48 -6.18
CA PRO A 20 4.57 5.31 -4.74
C PRO A 20 3.56 6.30 -4.13
N THR A 21 2.76 5.81 -3.21
CA THR A 21 1.68 6.53 -2.51
C THR A 21 1.89 6.43 -1.01
N TYR A 22 1.86 7.58 -0.34
CA TYR A 22 2.09 7.73 1.10
C TYR A 22 0.82 8.15 1.88
N LEU A 23 -0.29 8.37 1.16
CA LEU A 23 -1.55 8.82 1.74
C LEU A 23 -2.48 7.62 1.89
N PHE A 24 -2.35 6.90 3.01
CA PHE A 24 -3.17 5.74 3.31
C PHE A 24 -3.35 5.52 4.81
N GLU A 25 -4.33 4.70 5.17
CA GLU A 25 -4.63 4.33 6.55
C GLU A 25 -4.89 2.83 6.65
N PHE A 26 -4.19 2.16 7.58
CA PHE A 26 -4.46 0.78 7.96
C PHE A 26 -5.37 0.72 9.19
N GLY A 27 -6.32 -0.22 9.17
CA GLY A 27 -7.15 -0.52 10.31
C GLY A 27 -6.39 -1.35 11.35
N ALA A 28 -6.91 -1.42 12.57
CA ALA A 28 -6.33 -2.22 13.66
C ALA A 28 -6.20 -3.73 13.36
N ASN A 29 -6.80 -4.20 12.26
CA ASN A 29 -6.71 -5.56 11.75
C ASN A 29 -5.63 -5.74 10.66
N GLY A 30 -4.84 -4.70 10.36
CA GLY A 30 -3.83 -4.70 9.30
C GLY A 30 -4.40 -4.60 7.88
N LYS A 31 -5.70 -4.31 7.72
CA LYS A 31 -6.30 -4.10 6.39
C LYS A 31 -6.26 -2.63 6.01
N LEU A 32 -5.96 -2.36 4.74
CA LEU A 32 -6.01 -1.02 4.16
C LEU A 32 -7.45 -0.50 4.19
N LEU A 33 -7.69 0.57 4.97
CA LEU A 33 -9.00 1.20 5.12
C LEU A 33 -9.22 2.28 4.06
N SER A 34 -8.20 3.09 3.81
CA SER A 34 -8.23 4.15 2.81
C SER A 34 -6.86 4.34 2.18
N VAL A 35 -6.84 4.77 0.92
CA VAL A 35 -5.63 5.16 0.19
C VAL A 35 -6.03 6.15 -0.88
N ILE A 36 -5.16 7.12 -1.18
CA ILE A 36 -5.34 8.04 -2.30
C ILE A 36 -4.00 8.27 -2.98
N CYS A 37 -3.90 7.91 -4.26
CA CYS A 37 -2.77 8.26 -5.09
C CYS A 37 -2.82 9.76 -5.42
N ASN A 38 -1.80 10.49 -5.00
CA ASN A 38 -1.63 11.92 -5.32
C ASN A 38 -1.22 12.18 -6.78
N THR A 39 -0.85 11.14 -7.54
CA THR A 39 -0.43 11.24 -8.93
C THR A 39 -1.63 11.13 -9.90
N CYS A 40 -2.41 10.05 -9.80
CA CYS A 40 -3.54 9.79 -10.70
C CYS A 40 -4.92 10.02 -10.08
N GLY A 41 -4.99 10.17 -8.75
CA GLY A 41 -6.25 10.35 -8.02
C GLY A 41 -6.98 9.04 -7.69
N ASN A 42 -6.38 7.89 -7.96
CA ASN A 42 -6.96 6.60 -7.61
C ASN A 42 -7.11 6.45 -6.10
N ASP A 43 -8.25 5.94 -5.64
CA ASP A 43 -8.60 5.74 -4.23
C ASP A 43 -9.05 4.30 -3.91
N SER A 44 -8.92 3.38 -4.87
CA SER A 44 -9.33 1.98 -4.73
C SER A 44 -8.25 1.15 -4.01
N PRO A 45 -8.44 0.69 -2.75
CA PRO A 45 -7.41 -0.03 -1.99
C PRO A 45 -6.88 -1.32 -2.66
N SER A 46 -7.68 -1.94 -3.52
CA SER A 46 -7.30 -3.16 -4.25
C SER A 46 -6.32 -2.91 -5.39
N GLU A 47 -6.13 -1.64 -5.79
CA GLU A 47 -5.19 -1.23 -6.83
C GLU A 47 -3.89 -0.67 -6.25
N PHE A 48 -3.58 -1.06 -5.01
CA PHE A 48 -2.35 -0.72 -4.33
C PHE A 48 -1.71 -1.97 -3.76
N MET A 49 -0.40 -2.08 -3.89
CA MET A 49 0.38 -3.20 -3.38
C MET A 49 1.64 -2.67 -2.71
N THR A 50 2.14 -3.40 -1.72
CA THR A 50 3.50 -3.19 -1.22
C THR A 50 4.53 -3.66 -2.25
N GLU A 51 5.77 -3.22 -2.12
CA GLU A 51 6.88 -3.69 -2.96
C GLU A 51 7.05 -5.22 -2.87
N ASN A 52 6.97 -5.78 -1.65
CA ASN A 52 7.04 -7.22 -1.43
C ASN A 52 5.90 -7.97 -2.15
N GLU A 53 4.65 -7.48 -2.03
CA GLU A 53 3.50 -8.11 -2.72
C GLU A 53 3.65 -8.02 -4.25
N LEU A 54 4.20 -6.92 -4.77
CA LEU A 54 4.41 -6.74 -6.20
C LEU A 54 5.50 -7.69 -6.73
N GLU A 55 6.60 -7.86 -6.01
CA GLU A 55 7.66 -8.84 -6.32
C GLU A 55 7.13 -10.29 -6.28
N GLU A 56 6.31 -10.63 -5.29
CA GLU A 56 5.63 -11.93 -5.21
C GLU A 56 4.64 -12.14 -6.38
N HIS A 57 3.94 -11.08 -6.80
CA HIS A 57 2.99 -11.14 -7.90
C HIS A 57 3.68 -11.23 -9.28
N SER A 58 4.88 -10.69 -9.40
CA SER A 58 5.68 -10.69 -10.63
C SER A 58 6.66 -11.88 -10.72
N GLY A 59 6.71 -12.72 -9.68
CA GLY A 59 7.54 -13.91 -9.60
C GLY A 59 7.04 -15.09 -10.43
N ALA A 60 7.46 -15.12 -11.70
CA ALA A 60 7.68 -16.33 -12.51
C ALA A 60 9.19 -16.58 -12.67
#